data_AF-A0A5F4WBT8-F1
#
_entry.id   AF-A0A5F4WBT8-F1
#
_cell.length_a   1.000
_cell.length_b   1.000
_cell.length_c   1.000
_cell.angle_alpha   90.00
_cell.angle_beta   90.00
_cell.angle_gamma   90.00
#
_symmetry.space_group_name_H-M   'P 1'
#
loop_
_entity.id
_entity.type
_entity.pdbx_description
1 polymer ?
#
loop_
_entity_poly.entity_id
_entity_poly.type
_entity_poly.pdbx_seq_one_letter_code
_entity_poly.pdbx_strand_id
1 'polypeptide(L)'
;MDKLLFWVSVLTSLLEAIAQTNMTGKVFIFPEESNSAHVSVTTQLEKPLQNFTVCLRAYTDLSHGYSLFSYSIQTQSNEMVIFKSQIGEYNLIIGGDKVFFKVYENFPTPAHICASWESSSGIAEFWVNGKPLVRKGFRQGYSVGAHPKIVLGQKQHSYRGKFVKSQSFVGEIGDVYMWDSVLSPEEIWFAYQGIHIEPNILDWQALNYTMQGYVVTKPLKWS
;
A
#
# COMPACT_ATOMS: atom_id res chain seq x y z
N MET A 1 34.30 -42.05 -43.10
CA MET A 1 34.35 -42.26 -41.63
C MET A 1 33.99 -40.91 -41.06
N ASP A 2 32.69 -40.58 -41.09
CA ASP A 2 32.24 -39.20 -40.96
C ASP A 2 31.44 -39.06 -39.68
N LYS A 3 32.01 -38.26 -38.78
CA LYS A 3 31.55 -38.04 -37.41
C LYS A 3 30.30 -37.17 -37.40
N LEU A 4 29.29 -37.67 -36.69
CA LEU A 4 28.17 -36.89 -36.17
C LEU A 4 28.67 -35.68 -35.38
N LEU A 5 28.06 -34.52 -35.63
CA LEU A 5 28.09 -33.36 -34.75
C LEU A 5 26.66 -33.08 -34.30
N PHE A 6 26.29 -33.59 -33.14
CA PHE A 6 25.09 -33.17 -32.42
C PHE A 6 25.38 -31.80 -31.77
N TRP A 7 24.70 -30.76 -32.23
CA TRP A 7 24.63 -29.48 -31.53
C TRP A 7 23.57 -29.59 -30.44
N VAL A 8 23.99 -29.62 -29.18
CA VAL A 8 23.09 -29.45 -28.02
C VAL A 8 23.06 -27.97 -27.69
N SER A 9 21.97 -27.30 -28.04
CA SER A 9 21.67 -25.94 -27.59
C SER A 9 21.22 -25.98 -26.14
N VAL A 10 22.10 -25.63 -25.20
CA VAL A 10 21.72 -25.44 -23.80
C VAL A 10 21.01 -24.09 -23.69
N LEU A 11 19.69 -24.11 -23.59
CA LEU A 11 18.88 -22.93 -23.33
C LEU A 11 18.92 -22.65 -21.81
N THR A 12 19.86 -21.82 -21.36
CA THR A 12 19.86 -21.35 -19.97
C THR A 12 18.76 -20.31 -19.79
N SER A 13 17.62 -20.72 -19.24
CA SER A 13 16.61 -19.78 -18.74
C SER A 13 17.17 -19.10 -17.49
N LEU A 14 17.70 -17.89 -17.62
CA LEU A 14 17.91 -17.00 -16.48
C LEU A 14 16.54 -16.67 -15.90
N LEU A 15 16.22 -17.20 -14.72
CA LEU A 15 15.22 -16.57 -13.86
C LEU A 15 15.80 -15.21 -13.48
N GLU A 16 15.27 -14.13 -14.03
CA GLU A 16 15.51 -12.79 -13.49
C GLU A 16 14.93 -12.77 -12.07
N ALA A 17 15.80 -12.94 -11.08
CA ALA A 17 15.46 -12.64 -9.71
C ALA A 17 15.11 -11.15 -9.65
N ILE A 18 13.85 -10.83 -9.36
CA ILE A 18 13.43 -9.44 -9.19
C ILE A 18 14.13 -8.93 -7.93
N ALA A 19 15.19 -8.15 -8.12
CA ALA A 19 15.97 -7.60 -7.02
C ALA A 19 15.10 -6.65 -6.19
N GLN A 20 15.08 -6.85 -4.87
CA GLN A 20 14.47 -5.91 -3.94
C GLN A 20 15.21 -4.57 -4.01
N THR A 21 14.46 -3.48 -3.95
CA THR A 21 14.99 -2.12 -4.05
C THR A 21 14.84 -1.40 -2.72
N ASN A 22 15.93 -0.81 -2.22
CA ASN A 22 15.89 0.06 -1.05
C ASN A 22 15.39 1.47 -1.43
N MET A 23 14.23 1.83 -0.86
CA MET A 23 13.55 3.09 -1.08
C MET A 23 13.69 4.08 0.09
N THR A 24 14.55 3.80 1.07
CA THR A 24 14.83 4.72 2.19
C THR A 24 15.19 6.11 1.68
N GLY A 25 14.53 7.13 2.21
CA GLY A 25 14.72 8.53 1.82
C GLY A 25 14.23 8.87 0.41
N LYS A 26 13.39 8.01 -0.21
CA LYS A 26 12.79 8.23 -1.52
C LYS A 26 11.27 8.09 -1.46
N VAL A 27 10.61 8.69 -2.44
CA VAL A 27 9.17 8.67 -2.66
C VAL A 27 8.86 8.27 -4.10
N PHE A 28 7.68 7.69 -4.31
CA PHE A 28 7.02 7.70 -5.61
C PHE A 28 6.24 8.98 -5.79
N ILE A 29 6.42 9.64 -6.93
CA ILE A 29 5.65 10.81 -7.34
C ILE A 29 4.71 10.41 -8.46
N PHE A 30 3.43 10.71 -8.28
CA PHE A 30 2.34 10.62 -9.24
C PHE A 30 2.04 12.06 -9.71
N PRO A 31 2.66 12.54 -10.80
CA PRO A 31 2.74 13.98 -11.06
C PRO A 31 1.45 14.60 -11.60
N GLU A 32 0.55 13.78 -12.16
CA GLU A 32 -0.69 14.25 -12.77
C GLU A 32 -1.84 13.25 -12.59
N GLU A 33 -3.07 13.76 -12.64
CA GLU A 33 -4.28 12.95 -12.54
C GLU A 33 -4.40 12.03 -13.77
N SER A 34 -4.47 10.72 -13.53
CA SER A 34 -4.59 9.72 -14.59
C SER A 34 -5.37 8.50 -14.10
N ASN A 35 -5.78 7.63 -15.02
CA ASN A 35 -6.31 6.30 -14.71
C ASN A 35 -5.32 5.20 -15.08
N SER A 36 -4.03 5.53 -15.18
CA SER A 36 -2.99 4.63 -15.69
C SER A 36 -1.71 4.65 -14.87
N ALA A 37 -1.32 5.81 -14.30
CA ALA A 37 -0.14 5.91 -13.46
C ALA A 37 -0.36 5.17 -12.13
N HIS A 38 0.42 4.12 -11.88
CA HIS A 38 0.35 3.35 -10.64
C HIS A 38 1.66 2.59 -10.35
N VAL A 39 1.82 2.20 -9.09
CA VAL A 39 2.87 1.27 -8.66
C VAL A 39 2.22 -0.01 -8.19
N SER A 40 2.61 -1.13 -8.79
CA SER A 40 2.22 -2.47 -8.34
C SER A 40 3.29 -3.04 -7.42
N VAL A 41 2.95 -3.31 -6.17
CA VAL A 41 3.86 -3.90 -5.17
C VAL A 41 3.63 -5.40 -5.06
N THR A 42 4.72 -6.16 -5.01
CA THR A 42 4.72 -7.62 -4.88
C THR A 42 5.13 -8.02 -3.46
N THR A 43 4.32 -8.86 -2.83
CA THR A 43 4.59 -9.48 -1.52
C THR A 43 4.28 -10.98 -1.60
N GLN A 44 4.99 -11.78 -0.79
CA GLN A 44 4.77 -13.23 -0.67
C GLN A 44 3.81 -13.51 0.49
N LEU A 45 2.54 -13.16 0.30
CA LEU A 45 1.51 -13.44 1.28
C LEU A 45 0.66 -14.65 0.84
N GLU A 46 0.97 -15.80 1.41
CA GLU A 46 0.33 -17.09 1.05
C GLU A 46 -0.91 -17.39 1.88
N LYS A 47 -1.01 -16.84 3.09
CA LYS A 47 -2.09 -17.11 4.05
C LYS A 47 -2.99 -15.88 4.24
N PRO A 48 -4.31 -16.07 4.42
CA PRO A 48 -5.20 -14.97 4.77
C PRO A 48 -4.78 -14.29 6.07
N LEU A 49 -4.94 -12.97 6.13
CA LEU A 49 -4.61 -12.17 7.30
C LEU A 49 -5.80 -12.12 8.26
N GLN A 50 -5.51 -12.39 9.53
CA GLN A 50 -6.45 -12.11 10.63
C GLN A 50 -6.27 -10.70 11.16
N ASN A 51 -5.04 -10.20 11.14
CA ASN A 51 -4.70 -8.87 11.64
C ASN A 51 -3.77 -8.19 10.62
N PHE A 52 -3.74 -6.87 10.63
CA PHE A 52 -2.71 -6.14 9.90
C PHE A 52 -2.51 -4.74 10.48
N THR A 53 -1.37 -4.15 10.11
CA THR A 53 -1.12 -2.71 10.17
C THR A 53 -0.46 -2.28 8.87
N VAL A 54 -0.91 -1.17 8.28
CA VAL A 54 -0.28 -0.52 7.13
C VAL A 54 0.07 0.90 7.56
N CYS A 55 1.33 1.31 7.38
CA CYS A 55 1.77 2.68 7.55
C CYS A 55 2.31 3.23 6.23
N LEU A 56 2.08 4.52 5.96
CA LEU A 56 2.64 5.23 4.82
C LEU A 56 2.73 6.74 5.09
N ARG A 57 3.60 7.42 4.36
CA ARG A 57 3.59 8.88 4.22
C ARG A 57 2.98 9.29 2.90
N ALA A 58 2.19 10.35 2.90
CA ALA A 58 1.64 10.95 1.70
C ALA A 58 1.67 12.47 1.76
N TYR A 59 1.93 13.11 0.62
CA TYR A 59 1.79 14.55 0.45
C TYR A 59 1.08 14.87 -0.85
N THR A 60 0.00 15.65 -0.76
CA THR A 60 -0.89 15.99 -1.87
C THR A 60 -1.66 17.27 -1.57
N ASP A 61 -2.09 17.96 -2.63
CA ASP A 61 -2.98 19.12 -2.61
C ASP A 61 -4.36 18.81 -3.23
N LEU A 62 -4.70 17.53 -3.39
CA LEU A 62 -6.02 17.10 -3.84
C LEU A 62 -7.08 17.31 -2.75
N SER A 63 -8.17 18.00 -3.09
CA SER A 63 -9.32 18.22 -2.21
C SER A 63 -10.45 17.19 -2.37
N HIS A 64 -10.47 16.47 -3.49
CA HIS A 64 -11.42 15.40 -3.77
C HIS A 64 -10.95 14.06 -3.19
N GLY A 65 -11.77 13.01 -3.27
CA GLY A 65 -11.43 11.71 -2.70
C GLY A 65 -10.48 10.89 -3.55
N TYR A 66 -9.46 10.29 -2.94
CA TYR A 66 -8.41 9.51 -3.61
C TYR A 66 -7.94 8.29 -2.81
N SER A 67 -7.39 7.31 -3.51
CA SER A 67 -6.86 6.08 -2.91
C SER A 67 -5.39 6.21 -2.53
N LEU A 68 -5.06 5.93 -1.28
CA LEU A 68 -3.68 5.90 -0.78
C LEU A 68 -3.06 4.51 -0.95
N PHE A 69 -3.84 3.48 -0.67
CA PHE A 69 -3.42 2.09 -0.73
C PHE A 69 -4.58 1.21 -1.16
N SER A 70 -4.40 0.41 -2.22
CA SER A 70 -5.43 -0.50 -2.73
C SER A 70 -4.90 -1.93 -2.79
N TYR A 71 -5.54 -2.83 -2.04
CA TYR A 71 -5.25 -4.26 -1.98
C TYR A 71 -6.46 -5.02 -2.53
N SER A 72 -6.23 -5.78 -3.59
CA SER A 72 -7.24 -6.63 -4.20
C SER A 72 -6.80 -8.08 -4.25
N ILE A 73 -7.78 -8.98 -4.20
CA ILE A 73 -7.61 -10.40 -4.52
C ILE A 73 -8.47 -10.75 -5.73
N GLN A 74 -8.30 -11.94 -6.27
CA GLN A 74 -8.99 -12.35 -7.50
C GLN A 74 -10.52 -12.27 -7.38
N THR A 75 -11.07 -12.51 -6.19
CA THR A 75 -12.51 -12.55 -5.91
C THR A 75 -13.09 -11.27 -5.32
N GLN A 76 -12.25 -10.33 -4.88
CA GLN A 76 -12.68 -9.10 -4.20
C GLN A 76 -11.72 -7.94 -4.50
N SER A 77 -12.19 -6.92 -5.22
CA SER A 77 -11.37 -5.77 -5.61
C SER A 77 -11.14 -4.77 -4.48
N ASN A 78 -12.09 -4.69 -3.54
CA ASN A 78 -12.01 -3.84 -2.35
C ASN A 78 -11.72 -4.68 -1.10
N GLU A 79 -10.70 -5.54 -1.19
CA GLU A 79 -10.38 -6.48 -0.11
C GLU A 79 -9.77 -5.76 1.08
N MET A 80 -8.85 -4.82 0.83
CA MET A 80 -8.41 -3.82 1.79
C MET A 80 -8.08 -2.50 1.08
N VAL A 81 -8.63 -1.37 1.54
CA VAL A 81 -8.35 -0.05 0.92
C VAL A 81 -8.22 1.02 2.00
N ILE A 82 -7.15 1.82 1.91
CA ILE A 82 -7.00 3.07 2.66
C ILE A 82 -7.33 4.21 1.69
N PHE A 83 -8.38 4.95 1.99
CA PHE A 83 -8.92 5.97 1.11
C PHE A 83 -9.11 7.28 1.87
N LYS A 84 -8.75 8.40 1.24
CA LYS A 84 -9.10 9.74 1.71
C LYS A 84 -10.42 10.12 1.08
N SER A 85 -11.50 10.25 1.86
CA SER A 85 -12.80 10.66 1.33
C SER A 85 -12.78 12.11 0.86
N GLN A 86 -12.18 12.97 1.69
CA GLN A 86 -12.10 14.41 1.57
C GLN A 86 -11.12 14.94 2.64
N ILE A 87 -10.86 16.24 2.67
CA ILE A 87 -10.05 16.89 3.71
C ILE A 87 -10.64 16.56 5.09
N GLY A 88 -9.81 16.10 6.03
CA GLY A 88 -10.20 15.74 7.39
C GLY A 88 -10.98 14.43 7.54
N GLU A 89 -11.16 13.64 6.47
CA GLU A 89 -11.85 12.35 6.55
C GLU A 89 -11.16 11.23 5.76
N TYR A 90 -10.81 10.17 6.48
CA TYR A 90 -10.30 8.92 5.93
C TYR A 90 -11.36 7.82 6.05
N ASN A 91 -11.29 6.81 5.19
CA ASN A 91 -11.99 5.57 5.39
C ASN A 91 -11.09 4.36 5.15
N LEU A 92 -11.36 3.31 5.93
CA LEU A 92 -10.76 2.00 5.77
C LEU A 92 -11.86 1.06 5.24
N ILE A 93 -11.55 0.36 4.16
CA ILE A 93 -12.42 -0.65 3.55
C ILE A 93 -11.81 -2.03 3.77
N ILE A 94 -12.61 -2.99 4.20
CA ILE A 94 -12.24 -4.41 4.34
C ILE A 94 -13.36 -5.29 3.78
N GLY A 95 -13.03 -6.14 2.81
CA GLY A 95 -13.98 -7.06 2.19
C GLY A 95 -15.22 -6.40 1.61
N GLY A 96 -15.09 -5.14 1.15
CA GLY A 96 -16.18 -4.32 0.60
C GLY A 96 -16.91 -3.40 1.60
N ASP A 97 -16.87 -3.67 2.90
CA ASP A 97 -17.47 -2.81 3.93
C ASP A 97 -16.49 -1.73 4.38
N LYS A 98 -16.98 -0.61 4.91
CA LYS A 98 -16.13 0.54 5.26
C LYS A 98 -16.53 1.24 6.55
N VAL A 99 -15.54 1.86 7.19
CA VAL A 99 -15.69 2.75 8.34
C VAL A 99 -14.96 4.06 8.09
N PHE A 100 -15.47 5.15 8.66
CA PHE A 100 -14.95 6.51 8.48
C PHE A 100 -14.26 7.01 9.75
N PHE A 101 -13.17 7.74 9.57
CA PHE A 101 -12.38 8.39 10.61
C PHE A 101 -12.26 9.88 10.30
N LYS A 102 -12.58 10.72 11.30
CA LYS A 102 -12.49 12.18 11.19
C LYS A 102 -11.27 12.67 11.95
N VAL A 103 -10.60 13.67 11.39
CA VAL A 103 -9.44 14.33 11.98
C VAL A 103 -9.45 15.81 11.65
N TYR A 104 -8.99 16.64 12.57
CA TYR A 104 -8.69 18.03 12.26
C TYR A 104 -7.39 18.09 11.45
N GLU A 105 -7.43 18.74 10.30
CA GLU A 105 -6.32 18.72 9.34
C GLU A 105 -6.07 20.12 8.78
N ASN A 106 -4.79 20.51 8.77
CA ASN A 106 -4.31 21.64 7.97
C ASN A 106 -4.01 21.14 6.56
N PHE A 107 -4.39 21.91 5.54
CA PHE A 107 -4.31 21.46 4.15
C PHE A 107 -3.80 22.56 3.22
N PRO A 108 -2.85 22.29 2.31
CA PRO A 108 -2.13 21.02 2.13
C PRO A 108 -1.03 20.84 3.19
N THR A 109 -0.84 19.63 3.71
CA THR A 109 0.26 19.29 4.64
C THR A 109 0.59 17.80 4.50
N PRO A 110 1.88 17.40 4.55
CA PRO A 110 2.24 15.99 4.59
C PRO A 110 1.58 15.25 5.76
N ALA A 111 1.26 13.99 5.56
CA ALA A 111 0.68 13.14 6.59
C ALA A 111 1.39 11.79 6.65
N HIS A 112 1.73 11.37 7.87
CA HIS A 112 2.01 9.98 8.19
C HIS A 112 0.72 9.31 8.66
N ILE A 113 0.36 8.21 8.02
CA ILE A 113 -0.92 7.54 8.19
C ILE A 113 -0.63 6.08 8.54
N CYS A 114 -1.19 5.60 9.64
CA CYS A 114 -1.25 4.17 9.92
C CYS A 114 -2.71 3.73 10.09
N ALA A 115 -3.05 2.60 9.49
CA ALA A 115 -4.34 1.94 9.68
C ALA A 115 -4.10 0.48 10.09
N SER A 116 -4.79 0.04 11.14
CA SER A 116 -4.75 -1.35 11.60
C SER A 116 -6.16 -1.91 11.74
N TRP A 117 -6.26 -3.22 11.69
CA TRP A 117 -7.51 -3.93 11.95
C TRP A 117 -7.24 -5.33 12.51
N GLU A 118 -8.10 -5.75 13.44
CA GLU A 118 -8.03 -7.05 14.12
C GLU A 118 -9.32 -7.84 13.87
N SER A 119 -9.21 -9.05 13.31
CA SER A 119 -10.38 -9.88 12.99
C SER A 119 -11.17 -10.30 14.23
N SER A 120 -10.49 -10.69 15.30
CA SER A 120 -11.12 -11.25 16.51
C SER A 120 -12.13 -10.28 17.14
N SER A 121 -11.83 -8.99 17.14
CA SER A 121 -12.65 -7.92 17.71
C SER A 121 -13.38 -7.08 16.64
N GLY A 122 -12.92 -7.12 15.39
CA GLY A 122 -13.36 -6.23 14.31
C GLY A 122 -12.89 -4.79 14.49
N ILE A 123 -12.04 -4.50 15.47
CA ILE A 123 -11.59 -3.14 15.77
C ILE A 123 -10.60 -2.70 14.70
N ALA A 124 -10.89 -1.55 14.09
CA ALA A 124 -9.96 -0.78 13.30
C ALA A 124 -9.49 0.46 14.05
N GLU A 125 -8.19 0.71 13.92
CA GLU A 125 -7.54 1.91 14.39
C GLU A 125 -6.98 2.69 13.22
N PHE A 126 -6.95 4.01 13.39
CA PHE A 126 -6.40 4.92 12.40
C PHE A 126 -5.60 5.96 13.16
N TRP A 127 -4.39 6.22 12.67
CA TRP A 127 -3.46 7.15 13.29
C TRP A 127 -2.99 8.13 12.23
N VAL A 128 -3.00 9.42 12.56
CA VAL A 128 -2.53 10.50 11.69
C VAL A 128 -1.48 11.29 12.46
N ASN A 129 -0.27 11.38 11.90
CA ASN A 129 0.88 12.06 12.49
C ASN A 129 1.15 11.62 13.95
N GLY A 130 1.11 10.30 14.17
CA GLY A 130 1.34 9.66 15.47
C GLY A 130 0.21 9.82 16.49
N LYS A 131 -0.93 10.43 16.10
CA LYS A 131 -2.09 10.62 17.00
C LYS A 131 -3.21 9.63 16.66
N PRO A 132 -3.79 8.94 17.64
CA PRO A 132 -4.89 8.00 17.39
C PRO A 132 -6.18 8.75 17.11
N LEU A 133 -6.97 8.21 16.19
CA LEU A 133 -8.36 8.61 15.97
C LEU A 133 -9.31 7.67 16.73
N VAL A 134 -10.59 8.04 16.79
CA VAL A 134 -11.61 7.22 17.47
C VAL A 134 -11.73 5.87 16.78
N ARG A 135 -11.45 4.79 17.50
CA ARG A 135 -11.60 3.39 17.06
C ARG A 135 -12.99 3.12 16.49
N LYS A 136 -13.07 2.24 15.49
CA LYS A 136 -14.31 1.79 14.84
C LYS A 136 -14.35 0.26 14.81
N GLY A 137 -15.54 -0.33 14.83
CA GLY A 137 -15.72 -1.78 14.74
C GLY A 137 -16.44 -2.16 13.45
N PHE A 138 -15.91 -3.13 12.71
CA PHE A 138 -16.55 -3.73 11.54
C PHE A 138 -15.88 -5.04 11.13
N ARG A 139 -16.58 -5.88 10.35
CA ARG A 139 -16.07 -7.14 9.78
C ARG A 139 -15.53 -8.15 10.81
N GLN A 140 -15.97 -8.12 12.07
CA GLN A 140 -15.50 -9.08 13.08
C GLN A 140 -15.59 -10.53 12.56
N GLY A 141 -14.51 -11.29 12.72
CA GLY A 141 -14.37 -12.68 12.26
C GLY A 141 -14.05 -12.83 10.76
N TYR A 142 -13.91 -11.72 10.01
CA TYR A 142 -13.51 -11.78 8.61
C TYR A 142 -12.04 -12.21 8.46
N SER A 143 -11.67 -12.74 7.30
CA SER A 143 -10.28 -13.05 6.98
C SER A 143 -9.92 -12.36 5.67
N VAL A 144 -8.94 -11.46 5.73
CA VAL A 144 -8.47 -10.73 4.55
C VAL A 144 -7.72 -11.71 3.66
N GLY A 145 -8.19 -11.94 2.44
CA GLY A 145 -7.70 -12.99 1.56
C GLY A 145 -6.24 -12.78 1.12
N ALA A 146 -5.55 -13.89 0.82
CA ALA A 146 -4.14 -13.91 0.45
C ALA A 146 -3.88 -13.66 -1.05
N HIS A 147 -2.61 -13.74 -1.47
CA HIS A 147 -2.16 -13.58 -2.87
C HIS A 147 -2.56 -12.24 -3.51
N PRO A 148 -2.30 -11.11 -2.85
CA PRO A 148 -2.85 -9.84 -3.27
C PRO A 148 -2.19 -9.25 -4.51
N LYS A 149 -2.90 -8.28 -5.07
CA LYS A 149 -2.33 -7.23 -5.89
C LYS A 149 -2.48 -5.91 -5.17
N ILE A 150 -1.34 -5.38 -4.73
CA ILE A 150 -1.23 -4.11 -4.02
C ILE A 150 -0.88 -3.04 -5.04
N VAL A 151 -1.66 -1.96 -5.04
CA VAL A 151 -1.53 -0.83 -5.95
C VAL A 151 -1.48 0.47 -5.16
N LEU A 152 -0.50 1.31 -5.49
CA LEU A 152 -0.41 2.72 -5.08
C LEU A 152 -0.73 3.62 -6.28
N GLY A 153 -1.31 4.80 -6.03
CA GLY A 153 -1.69 5.75 -7.07
C GLY A 153 -3.11 5.59 -7.62
N GLN A 154 -3.71 4.41 -7.50
CA GLN A 154 -5.03 4.09 -8.07
C GLN A 154 -5.87 3.21 -7.14
N LYS A 155 -7.20 3.33 -7.28
CA LYS A 155 -8.16 2.39 -6.66
C LYS A 155 -8.55 1.29 -7.64
N GLN A 156 -8.36 0.03 -7.24
CA GLN A 156 -8.79 -1.13 -8.01
C GLN A 156 -10.32 -1.35 -7.94
N HIS A 157 -10.98 -1.47 -9.09
CA HIS A 157 -12.39 -1.91 -9.21
C HIS A 157 -12.55 -3.29 -9.87
N SER A 158 -11.42 -3.90 -10.25
CA SER A 158 -11.28 -5.31 -10.52
C SER A 158 -9.90 -5.75 -10.06
N TYR A 159 -9.66 -7.06 -9.99
CA TYR A 159 -8.30 -7.57 -9.82
C TYR A 159 -7.38 -6.97 -10.89
N ARG A 160 -6.35 -6.23 -10.46
CA ARG A 160 -5.35 -5.55 -11.31
C ARG A 160 -5.84 -4.40 -12.21
N GLY A 161 -7.00 -3.78 -11.95
CA GLY A 161 -7.41 -2.67 -12.83
C GLY A 161 -8.79 -2.06 -12.61
N LYS A 162 -9.39 -1.62 -13.73
CA LYS A 162 -10.59 -0.78 -13.80
C LYS A 162 -10.46 0.51 -12.98
N PHE A 163 -9.32 1.17 -13.14
CA PHE A 163 -9.04 2.42 -12.44
C PHE A 163 -9.97 3.55 -12.88
N VAL A 164 -10.38 4.37 -11.92
CA VAL A 164 -11.25 5.53 -12.13
C VAL A 164 -10.44 6.79 -11.87
N LYS A 165 -10.31 7.63 -12.90
CA LYS A 165 -9.44 8.83 -12.87
C LYS A 165 -9.70 9.72 -11.65
N SER A 166 -10.97 9.97 -11.33
CA SER A 166 -11.40 10.83 -10.21
C SER A 166 -11.14 10.24 -8.81
N GLN A 167 -10.50 9.07 -8.72
CA GLN A 167 -10.07 8.42 -7.47
C GLN A 167 -8.56 8.18 -7.44
N SER A 168 -7.84 8.68 -8.46
CA SER A 168 -6.39 8.58 -8.55
C SER A 168 -5.73 9.49 -7.52
N PHE A 169 -4.56 9.10 -7.06
CA PHE A 169 -3.72 9.93 -6.22
C PHE A 169 -2.75 10.71 -7.08
N VAL A 170 -2.63 12.02 -6.79
CA VAL A 170 -1.65 12.94 -7.37
C VAL A 170 -0.85 13.53 -6.22
N GLY A 171 0.47 13.43 -6.28
CA GLY A 171 1.36 13.81 -5.19
C GLY A 171 2.44 12.78 -4.94
N GLU A 172 2.88 12.68 -3.69
CA GLU A 172 4.05 11.88 -3.30
C GLU A 172 3.67 10.85 -2.22
N ILE A 173 4.09 9.59 -2.39
CA ILE A 173 3.94 8.51 -1.39
C ILE A 173 5.32 7.96 -1.03
N GLY A 174 5.60 7.80 0.26
CA GLY A 174 6.83 7.22 0.78
C GLY A 174 6.60 6.38 2.04
N ASP A 175 7.67 5.75 2.53
CA ASP A 175 7.70 5.03 3.80
C ASP A 175 6.51 4.06 3.97
N VAL A 176 6.22 3.28 2.93
CA VAL A 176 5.12 2.31 2.94
C VAL A 176 5.59 1.02 3.60
N TYR A 177 4.92 0.63 4.68
CA TYR A 177 5.24 -0.57 5.46
C TYR A 177 3.96 -1.33 5.81
N MET A 178 4.06 -2.66 5.91
CA MET A 178 2.93 -3.51 6.28
C MET A 178 3.34 -4.70 7.16
N TRP A 179 2.54 -4.94 8.19
CA TRP A 179 2.67 -6.05 9.15
C TRP A 179 1.41 -6.91 9.16
N ASP A 180 1.55 -8.18 9.53
CA ASP A 180 0.44 -9.12 9.80
C ASP A 180 -0.11 -9.05 11.24
N SER A 181 0.28 -8.02 11.99
CA SER A 181 -0.08 -7.77 13.39
C SER A 181 -0.65 -6.37 13.59
N VAL A 182 -1.33 -6.15 14.70
CA VAL A 182 -1.71 -4.81 15.16
C VAL A 182 -0.54 -4.24 15.96
N LEU A 183 0.07 -3.16 15.44
CA LEU A 183 1.16 -2.49 16.13
C LEU A 183 0.67 -1.78 17.40
N SER A 184 1.52 -1.77 18.42
CA SER A 184 1.33 -0.99 19.64
C SER A 184 1.47 0.52 19.38
N PRO A 185 0.95 1.38 20.28
CA PRO A 185 1.14 2.83 20.18
C PRO A 185 2.62 3.27 20.09
N GLU A 186 3.51 2.57 20.79
CA GLU A 186 4.95 2.84 20.77
C GLU A 186 5.56 2.50 19.40
N GLU A 187 5.18 1.36 18.82
CA GLU A 187 5.62 0.98 17.47
C GLU A 187 5.11 1.97 16.41
N ILE A 188 3.85 2.41 16.51
CA ILE A 188 3.30 3.43 15.60
C ILE A 188 4.07 4.76 15.75
N TRP A 189 4.45 5.12 16.97
CA TRP A 189 5.27 6.29 17.22
C TRP A 189 6.67 6.17 16.59
N PHE A 190 7.32 5.01 16.70
CA PHE A 190 8.60 4.74 16.04
C PHE A 190 8.50 4.83 14.52
N ALA A 191 7.47 4.21 13.91
CA ALA A 191 7.22 4.35 12.47
C ALA A 191 7.04 5.82 12.06
N TYR A 192 6.30 6.60 12.85
CA TYR A 192 6.14 8.04 12.64
C TYR A 192 7.45 8.83 12.74
N GLN A 193 8.38 8.44 13.61
CA GLN A 193 9.71 9.04 13.73
C GLN A 193 10.70 8.56 12.66
N GLY A 194 10.30 7.64 11.78
CA GLY A 194 11.20 7.02 10.79
C GLY A 194 12.17 6.00 11.40
N ILE A 195 11.88 5.52 12.61
CA ILE A 195 12.61 4.41 13.23
C ILE A 195 12.09 3.11 12.62
N HIS A 196 12.99 2.32 12.05
CA HIS A 196 12.63 1.08 11.38
C HIS A 196 12.17 0.02 12.38
N ILE A 197 10.95 -0.45 12.19
CA ILE A 197 10.40 -1.64 12.82
C ILE A 197 10.26 -2.67 11.72
N GLU A 198 10.81 -3.86 11.91
CA GLU A 198 10.88 -4.89 10.88
C GLU A 198 9.47 -5.29 10.41
N PRO A 199 9.08 -4.98 9.15
CA PRO A 199 7.81 -5.37 8.58
C PRO A 199 7.92 -6.73 7.91
N ASN A 200 6.91 -7.58 8.09
CA ASN A 200 6.92 -8.95 7.57
C ASN A 200 6.06 -9.17 6.31
N ILE A 201 5.30 -8.16 5.86
CA ILE A 201 4.54 -8.24 4.60
C ILE A 201 5.13 -7.33 3.53
N LEU A 202 5.37 -6.06 3.83
CA LEU A 202 5.86 -5.08 2.87
C LEU A 202 6.89 -4.17 3.56
N ASP A 203 8.11 -4.18 3.03
CA ASP A 203 9.22 -3.37 3.51
C ASP A 203 9.65 -2.32 2.48
N TRP A 204 9.58 -1.04 2.83
CA TRP A 204 10.09 0.05 2.00
C TRP A 204 11.61 -0.05 1.76
N GLN A 205 12.35 -0.67 2.68
CA GLN A 205 13.80 -0.85 2.56
C GLN A 205 14.17 -2.03 1.67
N ALA A 206 13.22 -2.90 1.33
CA ALA A 206 13.41 -4.08 0.51
C ALA A 206 12.20 -4.32 -0.44
N LEU A 207 11.82 -3.28 -1.18
CA LEU A 207 10.58 -3.26 -1.96
C LEU A 207 10.73 -3.96 -3.31
N ASN A 208 9.81 -4.87 -3.62
CA ASN A 208 9.65 -5.44 -4.96
C ASN A 208 8.43 -4.78 -5.62
N TYR A 209 8.67 -3.99 -6.67
CA TYR A 209 7.62 -3.22 -7.32
C TYR A 209 7.82 -3.06 -8.82
N THR A 210 6.75 -2.70 -9.51
CA THR A 210 6.79 -2.25 -10.91
C THR A 210 6.02 -0.95 -11.04
N MET A 211 6.54 -0.03 -11.86
CA MET A 211 5.87 1.24 -12.18
C MET A 211 5.22 1.15 -13.55
N GLN A 212 3.99 1.66 -13.66
CA GLN A 212 3.24 1.75 -14.91
C GLN A 212 2.73 3.18 -15.10
N GLY A 213 2.76 3.68 -16.33
CA GLY A 213 2.40 5.07 -16.63
C GLY A 213 3.42 6.08 -16.11
N TYR A 214 2.97 7.32 -15.87
CA TYR A 214 3.85 8.39 -15.42
C TYR A 214 4.01 8.37 -13.90
N VAL A 215 5.01 7.62 -13.44
CA VAL A 215 5.45 7.58 -12.03
C VAL A 215 6.96 7.77 -12.01
N VAL A 216 7.46 8.60 -11.09
CA VAL A 216 8.90 8.81 -10.94
C VAL A 216 9.34 8.66 -9.49
N THR A 217 10.56 8.19 -9.29
CA THR A 217 11.17 8.13 -7.96
C THR A 217 12.04 9.36 -7.72
N LYS A 218 11.87 10.01 -6.55
CA LYS A 218 12.68 11.16 -6.15
C LYS A 218 13.08 11.08 -4.66
N PRO A 219 14.12 11.81 -4.23
CA PRO A 219 14.41 11.96 -2.81
C PRO A 219 13.23 12.61 -2.06
N LEU A 220 12.93 12.11 -0.86
CA LEU A 220 11.99 12.72 0.07
C LEU A 220 12.52 14.10 0.51
N LYS A 221 11.68 15.13 0.47
CA LYS A 221 12.05 16.53 0.81
C LYS A 221 11.16 17.19 1.86
N TRP A 222 10.24 16.42 2.43
CA TRP A 222 9.23 16.89 3.37
C TRP A 222 9.13 15.89 4.52
N SER A 223 8.70 16.36 5.70
CA SER A 223 8.55 15.55 6.92
C SER A 223 7.24 15.87 7.61
#